data_AF-A0A4R3MXH1-F1
#
_entry.id   AF-A0A4R3MXH1-F1
#
_cell.length_a   1.000
_cell.length_b   1.000
_cell.length_c   1.000
_cell.angle_alpha   90.00
_cell.angle_beta   90.00
_cell.angle_gamma   90.00
#
_symmetry.space_group_name_H-M   'P 1'
#
loop_
_entity.id
_entity.type
_entity.pdbx_description
1 polymer ?
#
loop_
_entity_poly.entity_id
_entity_poly.type
_entity_poly.pdbx_seq_one_letter_code
_entity_poly.pdbx_strand_id
1 'polypeptide(L)'
;MIAIDTNVLVRLLVSDNHAQSKASHMLFAAEDIFIPDTVLLETEWVLRAAFELSPADICTALRRVCGLSNVTVSDGQRVAQVIDWHEMGFDFADAFHLALGKEKNSLKTFDVDFIKKAKKYTDLRVEQP
;
A
#
# COMPACT_ATOMS: atom_id res chain seq x y z
N MET A 1 -7.58 -7.80 -18.17
CA MET A 1 -6.86 -7.52 -16.92
C MET A 1 -5.37 -7.38 -17.18
N ILE A 2 -4.79 -6.23 -16.83
CA ILE A 2 -3.37 -5.89 -17.03
C ILE A 2 -2.73 -5.51 -15.70
N ALA A 3 -1.45 -5.82 -15.50
CA ALA A 3 -0.70 -5.33 -14.36
C ALA A 3 -0.09 -3.96 -14.67
N ILE A 4 -0.02 -3.07 -13.68
CA ILE A 4 0.63 -1.77 -13.81
C ILE A 4 1.89 -1.69 -12.95
N ASP A 5 2.73 -0.72 -13.27
CA ASP A 5 3.94 -0.36 -12.52
C ASP A 5 3.69 0.88 -11.64
N THR A 6 4.58 1.12 -10.67
CA THR A 6 4.53 2.23 -9.71
C THR A 6 4.41 3.58 -10.40
N ASN A 7 5.18 3.82 -11.46
CA ASN A 7 5.12 5.10 -12.16
C ASN A 7 3.74 5.38 -12.77
N VAL A 8 3.01 4.36 -13.25
CA VAL A 8 1.67 4.54 -13.82
C VAL A 8 0.68 4.94 -12.74
N LEU A 9 0.75 4.27 -11.58
CA LEU A 9 -0.10 4.57 -10.43
C LEU A 9 0.22 5.96 -9.85
N VAL A 10 1.50 6.31 -9.69
CA VAL A 10 1.92 7.65 -9.26
C VAL A 10 1.33 8.70 -10.21
N ARG A 11 1.44 8.54 -11.53
CA ARG A 11 0.88 9.53 -12.49
C ARG A 11 -0.63 9.64 -12.47
N LEU A 12 -1.34 8.60 -12.03
CA LEU A 12 -2.77 8.69 -11.76
C LEU A 12 -3.04 9.54 -10.50
N LEU A 13 -2.30 9.29 -9.42
CA LEU A 13 -2.54 9.89 -8.10
C LEU A 13 -2.02 11.33 -7.98
N VAL A 14 -0.92 11.63 -8.68
CA VAL A 14 -0.30 12.96 -8.71
C VAL A 14 -0.23 13.46 -10.15
N SER A 15 -0.71 14.69 -10.35
CA SER A 15 -0.76 15.33 -11.68
C SER A 15 0.51 16.13 -11.98
N ASP A 16 1.68 15.55 -11.73
CA ASP A 16 2.98 16.21 -11.89
C ASP A 16 3.50 16.21 -13.34
N ASN A 17 3.03 15.26 -14.17
CA ASN A 17 3.29 15.23 -15.60
C ASN A 17 1.98 15.11 -16.38
N HIS A 18 1.53 16.21 -16.98
CA HIS A 18 0.23 16.29 -17.64
C HIS A 18 0.00 15.20 -18.71
N ALA A 19 0.99 14.88 -19.54
CA ALA A 19 0.84 13.89 -20.61
C ALA A 19 0.72 12.47 -20.06
N GLN A 20 1.58 12.11 -19.10
CA GLN A 20 1.56 10.80 -18.47
C GLN A 20 0.33 10.62 -17.56
N SER A 21 -0.05 11.64 -16.79
CA SER A 21 -1.27 11.62 -15.99
C SER A 21 -2.50 11.41 -16.87
N LYS A 22 -2.61 12.11 -18.01
CA LYS A 22 -3.70 11.88 -18.96
C LYS A 22 -3.72 10.44 -19.47
N ALA A 23 -2.56 9.87 -19.80
CA ALA A 23 -2.44 8.49 -20.24
C ALA A 23 -2.87 7.48 -19.15
N SER A 24 -2.43 7.68 -17.90
CA SER A 24 -2.85 6.86 -16.75
C SER A 24 -4.36 6.93 -16.53
N HIS A 25 -4.98 8.12 -16.58
CA HIS A 25 -6.43 8.26 -16.45
C HIS A 25 -7.18 7.52 -17.56
N MET A 26 -6.70 7.61 -18.81
CA MET A 26 -7.30 6.88 -19.94
C MET A 26 -7.18 5.36 -19.76
N LEU A 27 -6.03 4.88 -19.27
CA LEU A 27 -5.82 3.46 -18.98
C LEU A 27 -6.81 2.94 -17.93
N PHE A 28 -6.93 3.63 -16.81
CA PHE A 28 -7.85 3.28 -15.72
C PHE A 28 -9.34 3.42 -16.11
N ALA A 29 -9.66 4.18 -17.16
CA ALA A 29 -11.02 4.28 -17.68
C ALA A 29 -11.38 3.17 -18.69
N ALA A 30 -10.38 2.51 -19.29
CA ALA A 30 -10.59 1.59 -20.41
C ALA A 30 -10.30 0.12 -20.06
N GLU A 31 -9.43 -0.14 -19.09
CA GLU A 31 -8.89 -1.48 -18.82
C GLU A 31 -9.24 -1.98 -17.42
N ASP A 32 -9.32 -3.30 -17.25
CA ASP A 32 -9.28 -3.93 -15.93
C ASP A 32 -7.84 -3.95 -15.42
N ILE A 33 -7.59 -3.37 -14.25
CA ILE A 33 -6.27 -3.12 -13.69
C ILE A 33 -5.99 -4.07 -12.53
N PHE A 34 -4.81 -4.66 -12.52
CA PHE A 34 -4.23 -5.35 -11.38
C PHE A 34 -3.09 -4.50 -10.79
N ILE A 35 -3.14 -4.25 -9.48
CA ILE A 35 -2.10 -3.53 -8.74
C ILE A 35 -1.38 -4.53 -7.81
N PRO A 36 -0.11 -4.86 -8.08
CA PRO A 36 0.70 -5.72 -7.20
C PRO A 36 0.93 -5.09 -5.82
N ASP A 37 1.10 -5.93 -4.80
CA ASP A 37 1.44 -5.49 -3.44
C ASP A 37 2.72 -4.65 -3.41
N THR A 38 3.71 -5.01 -4.24
CA THR A 38 4.97 -4.26 -4.36
C THR A 38 4.77 -2.87 -4.97
N VAL A 39 3.81 -2.72 -5.88
CA VAL A 39 3.48 -1.43 -6.50
C VAL A 39 2.78 -0.52 -5.50
N LEU A 40 1.90 -1.07 -4.65
CA LEU A 40 1.34 -0.31 -3.52
C LEU A 40 2.45 0.15 -2.57
N LEU A 41 3.38 -0.75 -2.23
CA LEU A 41 4.50 -0.47 -1.33
C LEU A 41 5.38 0.66 -1.85
N GLU A 42 5.83 0.57 -3.11
CA GLU A 42 6.68 1.60 -3.71
C GLU A 42 5.90 2.90 -3.94
N THR A 43 4.62 2.84 -4.29
CA THR A 43 3.78 4.03 -4.46
C THR A 43 3.64 4.82 -3.16
N GLU A 44 3.37 4.16 -2.03
CA GLU A 44 3.34 4.84 -0.72
C GLU A 44 4.66 5.58 -0.47
N TRP A 45 5.78 4.88 -0.66
CA TRP A 45 7.10 5.46 -0.42
C TRP A 45 7.36 6.67 -1.32
N VAL A 46 7.03 6.59 -2.62
CA VAL A 46 7.19 7.70 -3.57
C VAL A 46 6.31 8.89 -3.17
N LEU A 47 5.04 8.66 -2.84
CA LEU A 47 4.11 9.72 -2.45
C LEU A 47 4.56 10.44 -1.19
N ARG A 48 5.10 9.69 -0.21
CA ARG A 48 5.62 10.28 1.02
C ARG A 48 6.97 10.98 0.82
N ALA A 49 7.92 10.34 0.14
CA ALA A 49 9.29 10.81 0.07
C ALA A 49 9.51 11.90 -1.00
N ALA A 50 8.85 11.79 -2.15
CA ALA A 50 9.04 12.72 -3.28
C ALA A 50 7.95 13.79 -3.36
N PHE A 51 6.72 13.47 -2.94
CA PHE A 51 5.59 14.39 -2.98
C PHE A 51 5.18 14.92 -1.59
N GLU A 52 5.87 14.50 -0.53
CA GLU A 52 5.67 14.96 0.85
C GLU A 52 4.20 14.85 1.32
N LEU A 53 3.45 13.90 0.76
CA LEU A 53 2.06 13.68 1.15
C LEU A 53 1.97 13.10 2.57
N SER A 54 0.95 13.52 3.31
CA SER A 54 0.71 12.98 4.65
C SER A 54 0.26 11.52 4.57
N PRO A 55 0.54 10.68 5.59
CA PRO A 55 0.03 9.30 5.63
C PRO A 55 -1.49 9.21 5.46
N ALA A 56 -2.25 10.17 5.98
CA ALA A 56 -3.71 10.23 5.85
C ALA A 56 -4.16 10.48 4.39
N ASP A 57 -3.48 11.38 3.68
CA ASP A 57 -3.75 11.64 2.26
C ASP A 57 -3.40 10.43 1.40
N ILE A 58 -2.27 9.78 1.69
CA ILE A 58 -1.85 8.56 1.00
C ILE A 58 -2.86 7.44 1.23
N CYS A 59 -3.27 7.19 2.48
CA CYS A 59 -4.30 6.19 2.79
C CYS A 59 -5.61 6.47 2.06
N THR A 60 -6.04 7.73 2.02
CA THR A 60 -7.24 8.15 1.28
C THR A 60 -7.10 7.88 -0.21
N ALA A 61 -5.97 8.21 -0.82
CA ALA A 61 -5.69 7.97 -2.23
C ALA A 61 -5.67 6.48 -2.57
N LEU A 62 -4.97 5.67 -1.77
CA LEU A 62 -4.89 4.21 -1.94
C LEU A 62 -6.26 3.54 -1.79
N ARG A 63 -7.07 3.93 -0.80
CA ARG A 63 -8.45 3.42 -0.65
C ARG A 63 -9.31 3.74 -1.87
N ARG A 64 -9.19 4.96 -2.42
CA ARG A 64 -9.96 5.36 -3.60
C ARG A 64 -9.60 4.53 -4.83
N VAL A 65 -8.32 4.38 -5.13
CA VAL A 65 -7.89 3.61 -6.32
C VAL A 65 -8.18 2.12 -6.17
N CYS A 66 -7.92 1.52 -4.99
CA CYS A 66 -8.23 0.11 -4.74
C CYS A 66 -9.74 -0.18 -4.66
N GLY A 67 -10.57 0.86 -4.45
CA GLY A 67 -12.03 0.75 -4.42
C GLY A 67 -12.72 0.93 -5.78
N LEU A 68 -11.96 1.17 -6.86
CA LEU A 68 -12.51 1.25 -8.20
C LEU A 68 -13.00 -0.14 -8.66
N SER A 69 -14.15 -0.18 -9.35
CA SER A 69 -14.79 -1.44 -9.77
C SER A 69 -13.97 -2.28 -10.75
N ASN A 70 -13.04 -1.65 -11.48
CA ASN A 70 -12.14 -2.29 -12.44
C ASN A 70 -10.72 -2.46 -11.89
N VAL A 71 -10.48 -2.21 -10.59
CA VAL A 71 -9.19 -2.43 -9.94
C VAL A 71 -9.26 -3.68 -9.08
N THR A 72 -8.30 -4.57 -9.29
CA THR A 72 -8.07 -5.76 -8.47
C THR A 72 -6.69 -5.66 -7.82
N VAL A 73 -6.60 -6.13 -6.57
CA VAL A 73 -5.34 -6.31 -5.82
C VAL A 73 -5.19 -7.77 -5.45
N SER A 74 -4.00 -8.18 -5.00
CA SER A 74 -3.72 -9.59 -4.67
C SER A 74 -4.70 -10.17 -3.64
N ASP A 75 -5.07 -9.37 -2.64
CA ASP A 75 -6.03 -9.71 -1.59
C ASP A 75 -6.63 -8.41 -1.01
N GLY A 76 -7.90 -8.13 -1.34
CA GLY A 76 -8.55 -6.87 -0.97
C GLY A 76 -8.68 -6.67 0.54
N GLN A 77 -8.93 -7.73 1.30
CA GLN A 77 -9.06 -7.64 2.76
C GLN A 77 -7.70 -7.36 3.40
N ARG A 78 -6.64 -8.00 2.90
CA ARG A 78 -5.27 -7.76 3.36
C ARG A 78 -4.81 -6.34 3.06
N VAL A 79 -5.01 -5.86 1.83
CA VAL A 79 -4.62 -4.50 1.44
C VAL A 79 -5.38 -3.46 2.25
N ALA A 80 -6.67 -3.65 2.49
CA ALA A 80 -7.44 -2.76 3.38
C ALA A 80 -6.83 -2.73 4.80
N GLN A 81 -6.49 -3.89 5.37
CA GLN A 81 -5.87 -3.96 6.70
C GLN A 81 -4.50 -3.28 6.75
N VAL A 82 -3.69 -3.41 5.69
CA VAL A 82 -2.39 -2.73 5.57
C VAL A 82 -2.57 -1.22 5.58
N ILE A 83 -3.53 -0.70 4.80
CA ILE A 83 -3.83 0.73 4.77
C ILE A 83 -4.30 1.22 6.14
N ASP A 84 -5.17 0.47 6.83
CA ASP A 84 -5.65 0.83 8.17
C ASP A 84 -4.51 0.87 9.20
N TRP A 85 -3.59 -0.10 9.17
CA TRP A 85 -2.41 -0.08 10.04
C TRP A 85 -1.48 1.08 9.73
N HIS A 86 -1.28 1.40 8.45
CA HIS A 86 -0.47 2.56 8.09
C HIS A 86 -1.09 3.89 8.57
N GLU A 87 -2.42 4.03 8.48
CA GLU A 87 -3.13 5.18 9.04
C GLU A 87 -3.00 5.27 10.57
N MET A 88 -2.91 4.12 11.26
CA MET A 88 -2.57 4.02 12.69
C MET A 88 -1.06 4.21 12.97
N GLY A 89 -0.29 4.56 11.93
CA GLY A 89 1.10 4.99 11.97
C GLY A 89 2.14 3.89 11.84
N PHE A 90 1.79 2.67 11.43
CA PHE A 90 2.83 1.70 11.04
C PHE A 90 3.58 2.22 9.81
N ASP A 91 4.87 1.90 9.68
CA ASP A 91 5.48 1.98 8.35
C ASP A 91 4.71 1.06 7.39
N PHE A 92 4.56 1.48 6.14
CA PHE A 92 3.73 0.75 5.18
C PHE A 92 4.30 -0.64 4.87
N ALA A 93 5.63 -0.79 4.83
CA ALA A 93 6.27 -2.08 4.67
C ALA A 93 6.06 -2.98 5.89
N ASP A 94 6.16 -2.43 7.10
CA ASP A 94 5.88 -3.18 8.34
C ASP A 94 4.44 -3.67 8.41
N ALA A 95 3.48 -2.85 7.98
CA ALA A 95 2.08 -3.26 7.86
C ALA A 95 1.92 -4.45 6.90
N PHE A 96 2.61 -4.43 5.75
CA PHE A 96 2.65 -5.58 4.84
C PHE A 96 3.31 -6.81 5.45
N HIS A 97 4.45 -6.64 6.15
CA HIS A 97 5.13 -7.74 6.82
C HIS A 97 4.20 -8.45 7.82
N LEU A 98 3.45 -7.68 8.63
CA LEU A 98 2.44 -8.24 9.54
C LEU A 98 1.34 -8.98 8.80
N ALA A 99 0.81 -8.37 7.73
CA ALA A 99 -0.35 -8.89 7.02
C ALA A 99 -0.01 -10.21 6.30
N LEU A 100 1.15 -10.26 5.64
CA LEU A 100 1.65 -11.44 4.94
C LEU A 100 2.18 -12.51 5.90
N GLY A 101 2.63 -12.12 7.10
CA GLY A 101 3.10 -13.03 8.14
C GLY A 101 2.00 -13.70 8.97
N LYS A 102 0.72 -13.34 8.78
CA LYS A 102 -0.40 -13.74 9.65
C LYS A 102 -0.55 -15.26 9.82
N GLU A 103 -0.22 -16.05 8.80
CA GLU A 103 -0.32 -17.52 8.85
C GLU A 103 0.94 -18.20 9.40
N LYS A 104 1.91 -17.44 9.91
CA LYS A 104 3.15 -17.96 10.48
C LYS A 104 3.10 -17.96 12.01
N ASN A 105 3.93 -18.80 12.62
CA ASN A 105 3.98 -18.92 14.09
C ASN A 105 4.49 -17.66 14.80
N SER A 106 5.33 -16.88 14.12
CA SER A 106 5.93 -15.63 14.61
C SER A 106 6.60 -14.87 13.47
N LEU A 107 6.70 -13.55 13.62
CA LEU A 107 7.56 -12.67 12.82
C LEU A 107 8.77 -12.28 13.66
N LYS A 108 9.97 -12.46 13.09
CA LYS A 108 11.22 -12.09 13.75
C LYS A 108 11.74 -10.76 13.20
N THR A 109 12.04 -9.80 14.08
CA THR A 109 12.59 -8.49 13.69
C THR A 109 13.52 -7.94 14.77
N PHE A 110 14.49 -7.12 14.39
CA PHE A 110 15.32 -6.36 15.33
C PHE A 110 14.68 -5.01 15.71
N ASP A 111 13.62 -4.59 15.02
CA ASP A 111 12.91 -3.34 15.30
C ASP A 111 12.07 -3.47 16.58
N VAL A 112 12.59 -2.87 17.64
CA VAL A 112 11.97 -2.87 18.98
C VAL A 112 10.67 -2.08 19.00
N ASP A 113 10.54 -1.01 18.21
CA ASP A 113 9.34 -0.17 18.20
C ASP A 113 8.23 -0.83 17.37
N PHE A 114 8.58 -1.49 16.27
CA PHE A 114 7.66 -2.37 15.54
C PHE A 114 7.12 -3.49 16.43
N ILE A 115 7.98 -4.18 17.20
CA ILE A 115 7.57 -5.20 18.18
C ILE A 115 6.54 -4.64 19.18
N LYS A 116 6.82 -3.47 19.79
CA LYS A 116 5.90 -2.85 20.76
C LYS A 116 4.58 -2.46 20.13
N LYS A 117 4.61 -1.96 18.89
CA LYS A 117 3.43 -1.50 18.18
C LYS A 117 2.55 -2.68 17.76
N ALA A 118 3.13 -3.71 17.14
CA ALA A 118 2.41 -4.88 16.64
C ALA A 118 1.56 -5.58 17.72
N LYS A 119 2.05 -5.66 18.96
CA LYS A 119 1.33 -6.24 20.11
C LYS A 119 -0.08 -5.66 20.35
N LYS A 120 -0.36 -4.45 19.88
CA LYS A 120 -1.67 -3.80 20.06
C LYS A 120 -2.67 -4.14 18.95
N TYR A 121 -2.21 -4.68 17.83
CA TYR A 121 -3.00 -4.73 16.59
C TYR A 121 -3.04 -6.12 15.93
N THR A 122 -2.23 -7.09 16.38
CA THR A 122 -2.22 -8.44 15.83
C THR A 122 -1.92 -9.49 16.90
N ASP A 123 -2.45 -10.69 16.71
CA ASP A 123 -2.15 -11.89 17.51
C ASP A 123 -0.86 -12.59 17.05
N LEU A 124 -0.31 -12.20 15.89
CA LEU A 124 0.97 -12.70 15.43
C LEU A 124 2.08 -12.32 16.42
N ARG A 125 2.82 -13.30 16.93
CA ARG A 125 3.96 -13.04 17.80
C ARG A 125 5.06 -12.32 17.02
N VAL A 126 5.30 -11.05 17.35
CA VAL A 126 6.40 -10.26 16.80
C VAL A 126 7.47 -10.09 17.88
N GLU A 127 8.67 -10.60 17.62
CA GLU A 127 9.74 -10.70 18.63
C GLU A 127 11.13 -10.69 17.99
N GLN A 128 12.16 -10.48 18.80
CA GLN A 128 13.54 -10.69 18.35
C GLN A 128 13.79 -12.18 18.08
N PRO A 129 14.75 -12.52 17.19
CA PRO A 129 15.18 -13.90 16.95
C PRO A 129 15.41 -14.70 18.23
#